data_AF-X1JZU0-F1
#
_entry.id   AF-X1JZU0-F1
#
_cell.length_a   1.000
_cell.length_b   1.000
_cell.length_c   1.000
_cell.angle_alpha   90.00
_cell.angle_beta   90.00
_cell.angle_gamma   90.00
#
_symmetry.space_group_name_H-M   'P 1'
#
loop_
_entity.id
_entity.type
_entity.pdbx_description
1 polymer ?
#
loop_
_entity_poly.entity_id
_entity_poly.type
_entity_poly.pdbx_seq_one_letter_code
_entity_poly.pdbx_strand_id
1 'polypeptide(L)'
;SVGIAIPKDRNKWGYLSEVHGHGMNAQQAADMAEDLAAGMLGTTLGMELDPDKAWSEKEQVYKSSGLIIRTSNITQTARGKKDLWTTTVAIAMFLFD
;
A
#
# COMPACT_ATOMS: atom_id res chain seq x y z
N SER A 1 4.83 3.22 6.61
CA SER A 1 3.41 3.11 6.22
C SER A 1 3.11 1.66 5.97
N VAL A 2 1.90 1.22 6.27
CA VAL A 2 1.39 -0.12 5.95
C VAL A 2 0.15 0.04 5.08
N GLY A 3 0.14 -0.60 3.91
CA GLY A 3 -0.98 -0.61 2.97
C GLY A 3 -1.72 -1.94 2.99
N ILE A 4 -3.00 -1.91 2.65
CA ILE A 4 -3.89 -3.07 2.58
C ILE A 4 -4.69 -3.02 1.28
N ALA A 5 -4.79 -4.16 0.60
CA ALA A 5 -5.70 -4.36 -0.52
C ALA A 5 -6.58 -5.59 -0.29
N ILE A 6 -7.89 -5.44 -0.51
CA ILE A 6 -8.90 -6.48 -0.30
C ILE A 6 -9.54 -6.83 -1.65
N PRO A 7 -9.49 -8.10 -2.08
CA PRO A 7 -10.07 -8.52 -3.36
C PRO A 7 -11.59 -8.46 -3.34
N LYS A 8 -12.18 -8.48 -4.54
CA LYS A 8 -13.64 -8.59 -4.69
C LYS A 8 -14.18 -9.94 -4.28
N ASP A 9 -13.45 -10.99 -4.64
CA ASP A 9 -13.74 -12.34 -4.21
C ASP A 9 -13.26 -12.56 -2.77
N ARG A 10 -14.21 -12.68 -1.84
CA ARG A 10 -13.93 -12.89 -0.41
C ARG A 10 -13.34 -14.26 -0.10
N ASN A 11 -13.31 -15.19 -1.06
CA ASN A 11 -12.64 -16.48 -0.90
C ASN A 11 -11.14 -16.41 -1.23
N LYS A 12 -10.63 -15.24 -1.66
CA LYS A 12 -9.21 -15.01 -1.95
C LYS A 12 -8.52 -14.22 -0.85
N TRP A 13 -7.20 -14.35 -0.79
CA TRP A 13 -6.38 -13.58 0.14
C TRP A 13 -6.33 -12.09 -0.23
N GLY A 14 -6.21 -11.24 0.77
CA GLY A 14 -5.81 -9.84 0.60
C GLY A 14 -4.29 -9.69 0.53
N TYR A 15 -3.82 -8.46 0.42
CA TYR A 15 -2.39 -8.15 0.38
C TYR A 15 -2.06 -7.04 1.39
N LEU A 16 -0.95 -7.22 2.11
CA LEU A 16 -0.35 -6.19 2.96
C LEU A 16 0.95 -5.73 2.33
N SER A 17 1.23 -4.43 2.40
CA SER A 17 2.47 -3.83 1.93
C SER A 17 3.10 -2.97 3.02
N GLU A 18 4.40 -2.74 2.90
CA GLU A 18 5.11 -1.78 3.75
C GLU A 18 5.90 -0.78 2.90
N VAL A 19 5.92 0.47 3.36
CA VAL A 19 6.74 1.54 2.79
C VAL A 19 7.47 2.24 3.92
N HIS A 20 8.79 2.27 3.83
CA HIS A 20 9.67 2.98 4.74
C HIS A 20 10.56 3.93 3.94
N GLY A 21 10.80 5.13 4.46
CA GLY A 21 11.59 6.13 3.74
C GLY A 21 11.76 7.44 4.48
N HIS A 22 12.67 8.28 3.97
CA HIS A 22 12.95 9.63 4.43
C HIS A 22 12.63 10.63 3.31
N GLY A 23 12.33 11.88 3.67
CA GLY A 23 12.04 12.94 2.67
C GLY A 23 10.64 12.87 2.05
N MET A 24 9.76 12.03 2.60
CA MET A 24 8.36 11.90 2.20
C MET A 24 7.44 12.51 3.24
N ASN A 25 6.38 13.17 2.78
CA ASN A 25 5.28 13.54 3.66
C ASN A 25 4.34 12.34 3.90
N ALA A 26 3.37 12.51 4.81
CA ALA A 26 2.44 11.44 5.17
C ALA A 26 1.62 10.93 3.97
N GLN A 27 1.18 11.82 3.09
CA GLN A 27 0.38 11.45 1.92
C GLN A 27 1.18 10.61 0.93
N GLN A 28 2.41 11.01 0.60
CA GLN A 28 3.27 10.26 -0.32
C GLN A 28 3.57 8.85 0.19
N ALA A 29 3.85 8.70 1.48
CA ALA A 29 4.08 7.39 2.09
C ALA A 29 2.81 6.55 2.20
N ALA A 30 1.65 7.19 2.38
CA ALA A 30 0.33 6.57 2.40
C ALA A 30 -0.04 6.01 1.02
N ASP A 31 -0.01 6.86 0.01
CA ASP A 31 -0.34 6.52 -1.38
C ASP A 31 0.54 5.37 -1.85
N MET A 32 1.87 5.52 -1.74
CA MET A 32 2.82 4.47 -2.16
C MET A 32 2.57 3.12 -1.49
N ALA A 33 2.10 3.09 -0.23
CA ALA A 33 1.80 1.84 0.46
C ALA A 33 0.50 1.22 -0.06
N GLU A 34 -0.59 1.98 -0.20
CA GLU A 34 -1.84 1.45 -0.78
C GLU A 34 -1.63 0.93 -2.20
N ASP A 35 -0.91 1.71 -2.98
CA ASP A 35 -0.53 1.47 -4.36
C ASP A 35 0.27 0.18 -4.51
N LEU A 36 1.27 -0.02 -3.63
CA LEU A 36 2.03 -1.26 -3.57
C LEU A 36 1.14 -2.45 -3.20
N ALA A 37 0.25 -2.32 -2.22
CA ALA A 37 -0.65 -3.41 -1.83
C ALA A 37 -1.60 -3.79 -2.98
N ALA A 38 -2.18 -2.79 -3.64
CA ALA A 38 -3.08 -2.97 -4.77
C ALA A 38 -2.38 -3.63 -5.96
N GLY A 39 -1.16 -3.18 -6.28
CA GLY A 39 -0.39 -3.75 -7.38
C GLY A 39 0.03 -5.19 -7.13
N MET A 40 0.50 -5.49 -5.92
CA MET A 40 0.87 -6.86 -5.56
C MET A 40 -0.35 -7.79 -5.53
N LEU A 41 -1.51 -7.33 -5.04
CA LEU A 41 -2.75 -8.12 -5.16
C LEU A 41 -3.11 -8.33 -6.63
N GLY A 42 -3.02 -7.28 -7.44
CA GLY A 42 -3.35 -7.29 -8.85
C GLY A 42 -2.60 -8.34 -9.65
N THR A 43 -1.27 -8.40 -9.49
CA THR A 43 -0.44 -9.41 -10.17
C THR A 43 -0.83 -10.83 -9.77
N THR A 44 -1.15 -11.07 -8.49
CA THR A 44 -1.61 -12.39 -8.04
C THR A 44 -2.99 -12.77 -8.57
N LEU A 45 -3.80 -11.79 -9.00
CA LEU A 45 -5.10 -11.99 -9.63
C LEU A 45 -5.02 -12.04 -11.17
N GLY A 46 -3.81 -11.99 -11.75
CA GLY A 46 -3.59 -12.10 -13.18
C GLY A 46 -3.64 -10.78 -13.95
N MET A 47 -3.55 -9.62 -13.27
CA MET A 47 -3.33 -8.35 -13.96
C MET A 47 -1.87 -8.25 -14.41
N GLU A 48 -1.67 -8.07 -15.72
CA GLU A 48 -0.36 -7.74 -16.26
C GLU A 48 -0.03 -6.28 -15.96
N LEU A 49 0.98 -6.09 -15.10
CA LEU A 49 1.56 -4.79 -14.87
C LEU A 49 2.76 -4.65 -15.75
N ASP A 50 2.62 -3.81 -16.77
CA ASP A 50 3.74 -3.35 -17.57
C ASP A 50 4.68 -2.55 -16.66
N PRO A 51 5.91 -3.05 -16.37
CA PRO A 51 6.84 -2.37 -15.49
C PRO A 51 7.21 -0.97 -16.00
N ASP A 52 7.14 -0.74 -17.31
CA ASP A 52 7.54 0.51 -17.96
C ASP A 52 6.45 1.59 -17.91
N LYS A 53 5.22 1.24 -17.54
CA LYS A 53 4.13 2.22 -17.38
C LYS A 53 4.28 3.08 -16.12
N ALA A 54 3.96 4.36 -16.29
CA ALA A 54 3.88 5.31 -15.20
C ALA A 54 2.87 4.88 -14.14
N TRP A 55 3.15 5.21 -12.88
CA TRP A 55 2.32 4.84 -11.74
C TRP A 55 0.84 5.25 -11.94
N SER A 56 0.59 6.46 -12.45
CA SER A 56 -0.75 6.98 -12.72
C SER A 56 -1.56 6.14 -13.71
N GLU A 57 -0.91 5.50 -14.68
CA GLU A 57 -1.57 4.63 -15.65
C GLU A 57 -1.93 3.28 -15.02
N LYS A 58 -1.04 2.74 -14.19
CA LYS A 58 -1.30 1.52 -13.41
C LYS A 58 -2.48 1.74 -12.46
N GLU A 59 -2.52 2.89 -11.79
CA GLU A 59 -3.59 3.28 -10.87
C GLU A 59 -4.99 3.26 -11.51
N GLN A 60 -5.12 3.80 -12.73
CA GLN A 60 -6.40 3.79 -13.47
C GLN A 60 -6.84 2.39 -13.86
N VAL A 61 -5.91 1.52 -14.27
CA VAL A 61 -6.21 0.12 -14.61
C VAL A 61 -6.72 -0.63 -13.37
N TYR A 62 -6.12 -0.43 -12.20
CA TYR A 62 -6.63 -1.05 -10.96
C TYR A 62 -8.03 -0.57 -10.60
N LYS A 63 -8.25 0.75 -10.59
CA LYS A 63 -9.54 1.36 -10.25
C LYS A 63 -10.67 0.89 -11.18
N SER A 64 -10.35 0.57 -12.44
CA SER A 64 -11.30 0.08 -13.44
C SER A 64 -11.42 -1.46 -13.51
N SER A 65 -10.44 -2.21 -12.98
CA SER A 65 -10.39 -3.68 -13.09
C SER A 65 -11.56 -4.41 -12.42
N GLY A 66 -12.18 -3.80 -11.40
CA GLY A 66 -13.24 -4.42 -10.59
C GLY A 66 -12.77 -5.63 -9.77
N LEU A 67 -11.47 -5.93 -9.73
CA LEU A 67 -10.88 -7.06 -9.00
C LEU A 67 -10.64 -6.75 -7.52
N ILE A 68 -10.53 -5.47 -7.17
CA ILE A 68 -10.23 -4.97 -5.83
C ILE A 68 -11.46 -4.24 -5.30
N ILE A 69 -11.93 -4.60 -4.10
CA ILE A 69 -13.07 -3.91 -3.46
C ILE A 69 -12.60 -2.66 -2.72
N ARG A 70 -11.45 -2.74 -2.05
CA ARG A 70 -11.01 -1.71 -1.13
C ARG A 70 -9.49 -1.73 -0.99
N THR A 71 -8.93 -0.53 -0.96
CA THR A 71 -7.59 -0.25 -0.46
C THR A 71 -7.69 0.64 0.78
N SER A 72 -6.69 0.57 1.65
CA SER A 72 -6.52 1.51 2.77
C SER A 72 -5.09 1.44 3.30
N ASN A 73 -4.61 2.48 3.97
CA ASN A 73 -3.33 2.47 4.67
C ASN A 73 -3.43 2.95 6.12
N ILE A 74 -2.34 2.70 6.86
CA ILE A 74 -2.00 3.40 8.10
C ILE A 74 -0.57 3.95 8.00
N THR A 75 -0.43 5.26 8.20
CA THR A 75 0.85 5.95 8.02
C THR A 75 1.23 6.75 9.26
N GLN A 76 2.46 6.55 9.73
CA GLN A 76 3.10 7.40 10.73
C GLN A 76 4.30 8.10 10.12
N THR A 77 4.34 9.43 10.25
CA THR A 77 5.53 10.24 9.94
C THR A 77 5.94 11.08 11.14
N ALA A 78 7.18 11.52 11.17
CA ALA A 78 7.68 12.44 12.18
C ALA A 78 8.79 13.30 11.57
N ARG A 79 8.90 14.54 12.05
CA ARG A 79 10.09 15.34 11.81
C ARG A 79 11.11 15.00 12.90
N GLY A 80 12.29 14.54 12.49
CA GLY A 80 13.38 14.27 13.43
C GLY A 80 13.76 15.52 14.21
N LYS A 81 14.19 15.32 15.46
CA LYS A 81 14.73 16.39 16.31
C LYS A 81 16.25 16.29 16.32
N LYS A 82 16.92 17.43 16.16
CA LYS A 82 18.39 17.51 16.21
C LYS A 82 18.90 16.86 17.52
N ASP A 83 19.98 16.09 17.40
CA ASP A 83 20.66 15.40 18.50
C ASP A 83 19.81 14.34 19.23
N LEU A 84 18.69 13.88 18.64
CA LEU A 84 17.86 12.78 19.16
C LEU A 84 17.49 11.77 18.08
N TRP A 85 17.29 10.52 18.48
CA TRP A 85 16.69 9.51 17.62
C TRP A 85 15.17 9.68 17.55
N THR A 86 14.60 9.49 16.36
CA THR A 86 13.16 9.52 16.13
C THR A 86 12.78 8.28 15.34
N THR A 87 11.89 7.47 15.90
CA THR A 87 11.39 6.25 15.27
C THR A 87 9.90 6.40 15.00
N THR A 88 9.48 6.00 13.81
CA THR A 88 8.06 5.89 13.46
C THR A 88 7.72 4.42 13.24
N VAL A 89 6.51 4.04 13.63
CA VAL A 89 6.01 2.68 13.48
C VAL A 89 4.58 2.75 12.97
N ALA A 90 4.25 1.90 12.00
CA ALA A 90 2.90 1.65 11.50
C ALA A 90 2.74 0.13 11.45
N ILE A 91 1.58 -0.40 11.87
CA ILE A 91 1.39 -1.84 12.11
C ILE A 91 0.05 -2.29 11.55
N ALA A 92 0.03 -3.41 10.83
CA ALA A 92 -1.16 -4.23 10.66
C ALA A 92 -1.03 -5.46 11.56
N MET A 93 -2.02 -5.68 12.42
CA MET A 93 -2.02 -6.76 13.41
C MET A 93 -3.20 -7.68 13.15
N PHE A 94 -2.91 -8.96 12.89
CA PHE A 94 -3.93 -9.99 12.87
C PHE A 94 -4.28 -10.37 14.31
N LEU A 95 -5.57 -10.34 14.61
CA LEU A 95 -6.10 -10.87 15.86
C LEU A 95 -6.56 -12.30 15.56
N PHE A 96 -6.02 -13.25 16.31
CA PHE A 96 -6.40 -14.65 16.25
C PHE A 96 -7.13 -15.00 17.55
N ASP A 97 -8.14 -15.86 17.46
CA ASP A 97 -8.77 -16.50 18.62
C ASP A 97 -7.96 -17.71 19.10
#